data_AF-A0A927J423-F1
#
_entry.id   AF-A0A927J423-F1
#
_cell.length_a   1.000
_cell.length_b   1.000
_cell.length_c   1.000
_cell.angle_alpha   90.00
_cell.angle_beta   90.00
_cell.angle_gamma   90.00
#
_symmetry.space_group_name_H-M   'P 1'
#
loop_
_entity.id
_entity.type
_entity.pdbx_description
1 polymer ?
#
loop_
_entity_poly.entity_id
_entity_poly.type
_entity_poly.pdbx_seq_one_letter_code
_entity_poly.pdbx_strand_id
1 'polypeptide(L)'
;MKELVKTDFLTFMSDNSLNVKNKEITNAYENFVAEVLALNQTGSDYGIVFRSLKLTRIEFQSLQAQILYEQGEKCPKISLLAKSYCYY
;
A
#
# COMPACT_ATOMS: atom_id res chain seq x y z
N MET A 1 6.06 9.81 10.31
CA MET A 1 7.12 9.35 9.39
C MET A 1 8.19 10.39 9.09
N LYS A 2 7.96 11.70 9.31
CA LYS A 2 8.74 12.78 8.68
C LYS A 2 10.10 13.12 9.31
N GLU A 3 10.19 13.14 10.65
CA GLU A 3 11.42 13.59 11.33
C GLU A 3 12.31 12.41 11.74
N LEU A 4 11.73 11.38 12.40
CA LEU A 4 12.49 10.20 12.85
C LEU A 4 13.23 9.47 11.72
N VAL A 5 12.55 9.22 10.59
CA VAL A 5 13.16 8.55 9.43
C VAL A 5 14.23 9.43 8.78
N LYS A 6 14.08 10.75 8.83
CA LYS A 6 15.09 11.71 8.34
C LYS A 6 16.32 11.66 9.24
N THR A 7 16.14 11.68 10.56
CA THR A 7 17.25 11.60 11.52
C THR A 7 18.03 10.30 11.36
N ASP A 8 17.35 9.14 11.32
CA ASP A 8 18.01 7.83 11.21
C ASP A 8 18.79 7.70 9.89
N PHE A 9 18.22 8.18 8.77
CA PHE A 9 18.90 8.21 7.47
C PHE A 9 20.12 9.13 7.47
N LEU A 10 20.00 10.32 8.04
CA LEU A 10 21.12 11.27 8.12
C LEU A 10 22.26 10.75 9.00
N THR A 11 21.95 10.09 10.11
CA THR A 11 22.93 9.43 10.98
C THR A 11 23.64 8.31 10.23
N PHE A 12 22.89 7.43 9.58
CA PHE A 12 23.46 6.33 8.78
C PHE A 12 24.39 6.81 7.66
N MET A 13 24.03 7.90 6.98
CA MET A 13 24.84 8.46 5.89
C MET A 13 26.08 9.21 6.40
N SER A 14 25.97 9.85 7.57
CA SER A 14 27.09 10.57 8.21
C SER A 14 28.14 9.60 8.76
N ASP A 15 27.70 8.48 9.34
CA ASP A 15 28.60 7.44 9.87
C ASP A 15 29.44 6.76 8.78
N ASN A 16 28.91 6.69 7.56
CA ASN A 16 29.58 6.08 6.41
C ASN A 16 30.31 7.09 5.51
N SER A 17 30.21 8.38 5.78
CA SER A 17 30.76 9.44 4.93
C SER A 17 31.96 10.10 5.58
N LEU A 18 33.14 9.76 5.07
CA LEU A 18 34.41 10.28 5.60
C LEU A 18 34.66 11.78 5.32
N ASN A 19 33.79 12.50 4.58
CA ASN A 19 34.02 13.94 4.27
C ASN A 19 32.83 14.71 3.65
N VAL A 20 31.62 14.18 3.57
CA VAL A 20 30.49 14.93 2.97
C VAL A 20 29.87 15.88 4.00
N LYS A 21 29.63 17.14 3.61
CA LYS A 21 29.07 18.13 4.53
C LYS A 21 27.60 17.78 4.81
N ASN A 22 27.17 17.95 6.06
CA ASN A 22 25.81 17.65 6.51
C ASN A 22 24.71 18.32 5.64
N LYS A 23 25.02 19.50 5.06
CA LYS A 23 24.17 20.22 4.10
C LYS A 23 23.97 19.45 2.77
N GLU A 24 25.01 18.82 2.25
CA GLU A 24 24.96 18.06 0.99
C GLU A 24 24.11 16.79 1.16
N ILE A 25 24.27 16.10 2.30
CA ILE A 25 23.44 14.92 2.65
C ILE A 25 21.98 15.33 2.82
N THR A 26 21.72 16.46 3.49
CA THR A 26 20.35 16.96 3.70
C THR A 26 19.68 17.32 2.37
N ASN A 27 20.37 18.03 1.48
CA ASN A 27 19.86 18.35 0.15
C ASN A 27 19.59 17.08 -0.69
N ALA A 28 20.48 16.08 -0.63
CA ALA A 28 20.29 14.82 -1.35
C ALA A 28 19.07 14.05 -0.85
N TYR A 29 18.84 14.01 0.47
CA TYR A 29 17.66 13.40 1.06
C TYR A 29 16.36 14.10 0.63
N GLU A 30 16.35 15.43 0.65
CA GLU A 30 15.17 16.22 0.26
C GLU A 30 14.83 16.04 -1.23
N ASN A 31 15.84 15.98 -2.09
CA ASN A 31 15.67 15.67 -3.51
C ASN A 31 15.14 14.24 -3.72
N PHE A 32 15.70 13.25 -3.03
CA PHE A 32 15.23 11.86 -3.10
C PHE A 32 13.76 11.73 -2.68
N VAL A 33 13.36 12.38 -1.58
CA VAL A 33 11.96 12.39 -1.13
C VAL A 33 11.06 13.05 -2.16
N ALA A 34 11.48 14.17 -2.76
CA ALA A 34 10.72 14.84 -3.81
C ALA A 34 10.55 13.97 -5.06
N GLU A 35 11.60 13.26 -5.50
CA GLU A 35 11.54 12.33 -6.63
C GLU A 35 10.63 11.13 -6.33
N VAL A 36 10.74 10.53 -5.14
CA VAL A 36 9.86 9.43 -4.71
C VAL A 36 8.41 9.89 -4.67
N LEU A 37 8.13 11.09 -4.16
CA LEU A 37 6.78 11.65 -4.15
C LEU A 37 6.27 11.92 -5.57
N ALA A 38 7.09 12.48 -6.45
CA ALA A 38 6.72 12.76 -7.83
C ALA A 38 6.44 11.46 -8.61
N LEU A 39 7.28 10.44 -8.46
CA LEU A 39 7.09 9.11 -9.06
C LEU A 39 5.81 8.43 -8.54
N ASN A 40 5.50 8.61 -7.27
CA ASN A 40 4.27 8.08 -6.67
C ASN A 40 3.03 8.92 -7.01
N GLN A 41 3.18 10.17 -7.46
CA GLN A 41 2.10 11.03 -7.91
C GLN A 41 1.69 10.78 -9.36
N THR A 42 2.57 10.22 -10.19
CA THR A 42 2.27 9.93 -11.60
C THR A 42 1.52 8.60 -11.77
N GLY A 43 0.19 8.68 -11.76
CA GLY A 43 -0.55 8.14 -12.92
C GLY A 43 -1.29 6.81 -12.79
N SER A 44 -1.37 6.20 -11.61
CA SER A 44 -2.56 5.42 -11.29
C SER A 44 -2.87 5.73 -9.85
N ASP A 45 -4.02 6.34 -9.61
CA ASP A 45 -4.53 6.54 -8.26
C ASP A 45 -4.54 5.13 -7.63
N TYR A 46 -3.54 4.83 -6.81
CA TYR A 46 -3.35 3.51 -6.22
C TYR A 46 -4.64 3.08 -5.53
N GLY A 47 -5.42 4.05 -5.03
CA GLY A 47 -6.78 3.87 -4.57
C GLY A 47 -7.74 3.33 -5.63
N ILE A 48 -7.73 3.85 -6.86
CA ILE A 48 -8.54 3.33 -7.99
C ILE A 48 -8.11 1.91 -8.34
N VAL A 49 -6.81 1.64 -8.53
CA VAL A 49 -6.33 0.30 -8.88
C VAL A 49 -6.66 -0.70 -7.77
N PHE A 50 -6.42 -0.33 -6.51
CA PHE A 50 -6.73 -1.15 -5.35
C PHE A 50 -8.23 -1.41 -5.21
N ARG A 51 -9.09 -0.39 -5.44
CA ARG A 51 -10.55 -0.54 -5.43
C ARG A 51 -11.02 -1.46 -6.54
N SER A 52 -10.53 -1.28 -7.77
CA SER A 52 -10.88 -2.14 -8.90
C SER A 52 -10.49 -3.59 -8.63
N LEU A 53 -9.25 -3.86 -8.19
CA LEU A 53 -8.80 -5.21 -7.85
C LEU A 53 -9.64 -5.84 -6.72
N LYS A 54 -10.02 -5.06 -5.70
CA LYS A 54 -10.86 -5.54 -4.61
C LYS A 54 -12.27 -5.90 -5.09
N LEU A 55 -12.89 -5.07 -5.92
CA LEU A 55 -14.21 -5.33 -6.50
C LEU A 55 -14.19 -6.58 -7.38
N THR A 56 -13.21 -6.68 -8.28
CA THR A 56 -13.03 -7.86 -9.14
C THR A 56 -12.88 -9.15 -8.33
N ARG A 57 -12.13 -9.14 -7.22
CA ARG A 57 -12.00 -10.31 -6.34
C ARG A 57 -13.34 -10.73 -5.73
N ILE A 58 -14.18 -9.78 -5.30
CA ILE A 58 -15.51 -10.07 -4.72
C ILE A 58 -16.43 -10.69 -5.77
N GLU A 59 -16.44 -10.13 -6.98
CA GLU A 59 -17.24 -10.65 -8.10
C GLU A 59 -16.84 -12.09 -8.46
N PHE A 60 -15.53 -12.39 -8.55
CA PHE A 60 -15.06 -13.74 -8.80
C PHE A 60 -15.46 -14.74 -7.70
N GLN A 61 -15.40 -14.33 -6.43
CA GLN A 61 -15.86 -15.17 -5.33
C GLN A 61 -17.37 -15.44 -5.40
N SER A 62 -18.16 -14.44 -5.79
CA SER A 62 -19.60 -14.60 -6.00
C SER A 62 -19.89 -15.58 -7.15
N LEU A 63 -19.20 -15.42 -8.28
CA LEU A 63 -19.35 -16.29 -9.44
C LEU A 63 -18.95 -17.73 -9.11
N GLN A 64 -17.83 -17.92 -8.41
CA GLN A 64 -17.40 -19.24 -7.95
C GLN A 64 -18.46 -19.88 -7.06
N ALA A 65 -19.04 -19.14 -6.11
CA ALA A 65 -20.09 -19.66 -5.25
C ALA A 65 -21.35 -20.06 -6.04
N GLN A 66 -21.72 -19.27 -7.07
CA GLN A 66 -22.83 -19.59 -7.96
C GLN A 66 -22.58 -20.88 -8.76
N ILE A 67 -21.39 -21.00 -9.38
CA ILE A 67 -21.00 -22.19 -10.15
C ILE A 67 -21.08 -23.45 -9.29
N LEU A 68 -20.57 -23.40 -8.05
CA LEU A 68 -20.60 -24.54 -7.13
C LEU A 68 -22.04 -24.92 -6.74
N TYR A 69 -22.91 -23.92 -6.50
CA TYR A 69 -24.32 -24.16 -6.23
C TYR A 69 -25.05 -24.80 -7.42
N GLU A 70 -24.80 -24.33 -8.63
CA GLU A 70 -25.38 -24.89 -9.86
C GLU A 70 -24.90 -26.32 -10.16
N GLN A 71 -23.71 -26.68 -9.70
CA GLN A 71 -23.18 -28.05 -9.80
C GLN A 71 -23.71 -28.99 -8.71
N GLY A 72 -24.64 -28.54 -7.86
CA GLY A 72 -25.22 -29.34 -6.77
C GLY A 72 -24.30 -29.49 -5.56
N GLU A 73 -23.19 -28.73 -5.50
CA GLU A 73 -22.37 -28.65 -4.31
C GLU A 73 -23.05 -27.78 -3.24
N LYS A 74 -22.81 -28.08 -1.95
CA LYS A 74 -23.33 -27.25 -0.85
C LYS A 74 -22.75 -25.84 -0.97
N CYS A 75 -23.60 -24.81 -0.88
CA CYS A 75 -23.17 -23.41 -0.79
C CYS A 75 -21.96 -23.28 0.13
N PRO A 76 -20.80 -22.78 -0.36
CA PRO A 76 -19.68 -22.46 0.50
C PRO A 76 -20.16 -21.46 1.55
N LYS A 77 -19.88 -21.73 2.84
CA LYS A 77 -20.02 -20.70 3.87
C LYS A 77 -19.01 -19.61 3.55
N ILE A 78 -19.43 -18.60 2.78
CA ILE A 78 -18.66 -17.38 2.58
C ILE A 78 -18.54 -16.76 3.96
N SER A 79 -17.39 -16.94 4.62
CA SER A 79 -17.07 -16.18 5.82
C SER A 79 -16.85 -14.75 5.37
N LEU A 80 -17.94 -13.98 5.34
CA LEU A 80 -17.87 -12.53 5.35
C LEU A 80 -17.20 -12.14 6.67
N LEU A 81 -15.87 -12.19 6.69
CA LEU A 81 -15.05 -11.50 7.68
C LEU A 81 -15.12 -10.00 7.40
N ALA A 82 -16.33 -9.48 7.46
CA ALA A 82 -16.62 -8.14 7.89
C ALA A 82 -17.47 -8.33 9.14
N LYS A 83 -16.85 -8.21 10.32
CA LYS A 83 -17.57 -7.80 11.53
C LYS A 83 -18.15 -6.41 11.24
N SER A 84 -19.24 -6.37 10.48
CA SER A 84 -20.16 -5.25 10.43
C SER A 84 -20.81 -5.24 11.80
N TYR A 85 -20.31 -4.37 12.67
CA TYR A 85 -21.03 -3.96 13.86
C TYR A 85 -22.37 -3.37 13.40
N CYS A 86 -23.41 -4.19 13.35
CA CYS A 86 -24.78 -3.68 13.32
C CYS A 86 -25.06 -3.13 14.73
N TYR A 87 -24.82 -1.83 14.90
CA TYR A 87 -25.44 -1.07 15.97
C TYR A 87 -26.81 -0.57 15.45
N TYR A 88 -27.83 -1.00 16.19
CA TYR A 88 -29.27 -0.68 16.15
C TYR A 88 -30.05 -1.10 14.90
#